data_AF-A0A8B9FVM0-F1
#
_entry.id   AF-A0A8B9FVM0-F1
#
_cell.length_a   1.000
_cell.length_b   1.000
_cell.length_c   1.000
_cell.angle_alpha   90.00
_cell.angle_beta   90.00
_cell.angle_gamma   90.00
#
_symmetry.space_group_name_H-M   'P 1'
#
loop_
_entity.id
_entity.type
_entity.pdbx_description
1 polymer ?
#
loop_
_entity_poly.entity_id
_entity_poly.type
_entity_poly.pdbx_seq_one_letter_code
_entity_poly.pdbx_strand_id
1 'polypeptide(L)' 'MGRGGEEGAMFQIGYMRYVRVSCFKGKVLVDIREFYADKAGDMKPGKKGIALSAKQWNQLKKIIPEVDAAVKEF' A
#
# COMPACT_ATOMS: atom_id res chain seq x y z
N MET A 1 -19.62 14.80 -13.41
CA MET A 1 -18.47 15.47 -12.77
C MET A 1 -17.85 14.50 -11.79
N GLY A 2 -16.76 13.81 -12.18
CA GLY A 2 -16.10 12.82 -11.34
C GLY A 2 -15.40 13.51 -10.18
N ARG A 3 -15.90 13.30 -8.96
CA ARG A 3 -15.25 13.76 -7.73
C ARG A 3 -13.86 13.14 -7.66
N GLY A 4 -12.85 14.01 -7.59
CA GLY A 4 -11.45 13.65 -7.38
C GLY A 4 -11.33 12.64 -6.24
N GLY A 5 -10.57 11.58 -6.50
CA GLY A 5 -10.39 10.47 -5.59
C GLY A 5 -9.94 10.96 -4.24
N GLU A 6 -10.71 10.62 -3.20
CA GLU A 6 -10.35 10.86 -1.82
C GLU A 6 -8.91 10.39 -1.60
N GLU A 7 -8.06 11.32 -1.17
CA GLU A 7 -6.71 11.04 -0.72
C GLU A 7 -6.81 10.22 0.57
N GLY A 8 -7.11 8.93 0.41
CA GLY A 8 -7.00 7.97 1.50
C GLY A 8 -5.59 8.03 2.07
N ALA A 9 -5.50 7.99 3.40
CA ALA A 9 -4.25 8.17 4.13
C ALA A 9 -3.09 7.36 3.52
N MET A 10 -1.98 8.05 3.30
CA MET A 10 -0.75 7.52 2.73
C MET A 10 0.33 7.51 3.82
N PHE A 11 0.81 6.31 4.14
CA PHE A 11 1.78 6.08 5.21
C PHE A 11 3.11 5.69 4.59
N GLN A 12 4.13 6.51 4.77
CA GLN A 12 5.46 6.24 4.22
C GLN A 12 6.17 5.14 5.03
N ILE A 13 6.72 4.15 4.33
CA ILE A 13 7.48 3.03 4.93
C ILE A 13 8.91 2.92 4.37
N GLY A 14 9.29 3.82 3.47
CA GLY A 14 10.64 3.90 2.91
C GLY A 14 10.74 4.98 1.83
N TYR A 15 11.93 5.13 1.24
CA TYR A 15 12.12 6.03 0.11
C TYR A 15 11.20 5.61 -1.04
N MET A 16 10.28 6.50 -1.41
CA MET A 16 9.27 6.27 -2.46
C MET A 16 8.38 5.04 -2.22
N ARG A 17 8.24 4.54 -0.99
CA ARG A 17 7.40 3.37 -0.66
C ARG A 17 6.36 3.72 0.38
N TYR A 18 5.11 3.38 0.07
CA TYR A 18 3.98 3.80 0.88
C TYR A 18 2.94 2.68 1.02
N VAL A 19 2.24 2.71 2.14
CA VAL A 19 0.98 2.01 2.37
C VAL A 19 -0.16 3.01 2.18
N ARG A 20 -1.14 2.71 1.34
CA ARG A 20 -2.31 3.56 1.09
C ARG A 20 -3.60 2.76 1.26
N VAL A 21 -4.59 3.34 1.94
CA VAL A 21 -5.95 2.80 1.94
C VAL A 21 -6.75 3.43 0.81
N SER A 22 -7.41 2.61 -0.01
CA SER A 22 -8.22 3.07 -1.14
C SER A 22 -9.51 2.26 -1.26
N CYS A 23 -10.49 2.79 -1.99
CA CYS A 23 -11.71 2.08 -2.33
C CYS A 23 -11.85 1.99 -3.85
N PHE A 24 -11.92 0.76 -4.37
CA PHE A 24 -12.12 0.51 -5.80
C PHE A 24 -13.35 -0.36 -5.99
N LYS A 25 -14.35 0.15 -6.73
CA LYS A 25 -15.62 -0.54 -6.99
C LYS A 25 -16.28 -1.09 -5.70
N GLY A 26 -16.30 -0.27 -4.64
CA GLY A 26 -16.89 -0.63 -3.34
C GLY A 26 -16.05 -1.58 -2.48
N LYS A 27 -14.82 -1.93 -2.90
CA LYS A 27 -13.92 -2.79 -2.14
C LYS A 27 -12.78 -1.96 -1.56
N VAL A 28 -12.60 -2.08 -0.24
CA VAL A 28 -11.46 -1.50 0.47
C VAL A 28 -10.20 -2.30 0.16
N LEU A 29 -9.14 -1.59 -0.25
CA LEU A 29 -7.82 -2.12 -0.57
C LEU A 29 -6.76 -1.41 0.26
N VAL A 30 -5.80 -2.18 0.76
CA VAL A 30 -4.56 -1.68 1.36
C VAL A 30 -3.45 -1.90 0.35
N ASP A 31 -3.01 -0.84 -0.34
CA ASP A 31 -1.96 -0.89 -1.36
C ASP A 31 -0.60 -0.59 -0.74
N ILE A 32 0.34 -1.54 -0.87
CA ILE A 32 1.72 -1.40 -0.42
C ILE A 32 2.59 -1.34 -1.67
N ARG A 33 3.13 -0.17 -2.00
CA ARG A 33 3.67 0.09 -3.34
C ARG A 33 4.85 1.06 -3.38
N GLU A 34 5.75 0.83 -4.33
CA GLU A 34 6.78 1.78 -4.75
C GLU A 34 6.20 2.78 -5.76
N PHE A 35 6.46 4.06 -5.55
CA PHE A 35 6.06 5.16 -6.40
C PHE A 35 7.25 5.69 -7.19
N TYR A 36 6.99 6.44 -8.25
CA TYR A 36 7.99 7.20 -8.98
C TYR A 36 7.46 8.60 -9.27
N ALA A 37 8.36 9.57 -9.43
CA ALA A 37 8.02 10.88 -9.95
C ALA A 37 8.02 10.81 -11.48
N ASP A 38 6.93 11.25 -12.12
CA ASP A 38 6.90 11.37 -13.57
C ASP A 38 7.65 12.63 -14.05
N LYS A 39 7.62 12.90 -15.36
CA LYS A 39 8.31 14.05 -15.96
C LYS A 39 7.79 15.41 -15.46
N ALA A 40 6.56 15.47 -14.94
CA ALA A 40 5.97 16.67 -14.36
C ALA A 40 6.27 16.80 -12.86
N GLY A 41 6.92 15.80 -12.26
CA GLY A 41 7.16 15.72 -10.82
C GLY A 41 6.00 15.11 -10.03
N ASP A 42 4.95 14.62 -10.70
CA ASP A 42 3.82 14.00 -10.02
C ASP A 42 4.21 12.61 -9.50
N MET A 43 3.81 12.31 -8.27
CA MET A 43 3.94 10.98 -7.70
C MET A 43 2.94 10.01 -8.33
N LYS A 44 3.44 8.98 -9.03
CA LYS A 44 2.64 7.92 -9.65
C LYS A 44 2.95 6.56 -9.04
N PRO A 45 1.95 5.67 -8.89
CA PRO A 45 2.18 4.30 -8.44
C PRO A 45 2.99 3.52 -9.48
N GLY A 46 4.05 2.85 -9.04
CA GLY A 46 4.88 1.98 -9.87
C GLY A 46 4.34 0.56 -9.99
N LYS A 47 4.99 -0.25 -10.85
CA LYS A 47 4.63 -1.67 -11.05
C LYS A 47 4.92 -2.54 -9.82
N LYS A 48 5.90 -2.15 -8.99
CA LYS A 48 6.31 -2.91 -7.79
C LYS A 48 5.38 -2.57 -6.62
N GLY A 49 4.49 -3.50 -6.27
CA GLY A 49 3.60 -3.36 -5.13
C GLY A 49 2.40 -4.29 -5.22
N ILE A 50 1.65 -4.40 -4.12
CA ILE A 50 0.50 -5.28 -3.99
C ILE A 50 -0.67 -4.55 -3.35
N ALA A 51 -1.87 -4.70 -3.93
CA ALA A 51 -3.12 -4.25 -3.33
C ALA A 51 -3.77 -5.42 -2.59
N LEU A 52 -3.76 -5.37 -1.27
CA LEU A 52 -4.37 -6.38 -0.40
C LEU A 52 -5.84 -6.05 -0.19
N SER A 53 -6.71 -7.05 -0.33
CA SER A 53 -8.08 -6.95 0.20
C SER A 53 -8.06 -6.81 1.72
N ALA A 54 -9.14 -6.28 2.30
CA ALA A 54 -9.29 -6.23 3.77
C ALA A 54 -9.08 -7.60 4.46
N LYS A 55 -9.51 -8.69 3.81
CA LYS A 55 -9.28 -10.06 4.30
C LYS A 55 -7.79 -10.41 4.34
N GLN A 56 -7.06 -10.14 3.26
CA GLN A 56 -5.61 -10.41 3.19
C GLN A 56 -4.83 -9.53 4.18
N TRP A 57 -5.19 -8.24 4.31
CA TRP A 57 -4.59 -7.35 5.30
C TRP A 57 -4.76 -7.88 6.73
N ASN A 58 -5.96 -8.35 7.08
CA ASN A 58 -6.20 -8.93 8.40
C ASN A 58 -5.44 -10.24 8.62
N GLN A 59 -5.21 -11.05 7.58
CA GLN A 59 -4.37 -12.25 7.69
C GLN A 59 -2.90 -11.88 7.86
N LEU A 60 -2.39 -10.92 7.09
CA LEU A 60 -1.02 -10.42 7.23
C LEU A 60 -0.75 -9.98 8.68
N LYS A 61 -1.65 -9.19 9.28
CA LYS A 61 -1.52 -8.77 10.69
C LYS A 61 -1.43 -9.92 11.69
N LYS A 62 -2.12 -11.04 11.44
CA LYS A 62 -2.10 -12.21 12.34
C LYS A 62 -0.75 -12.92 12.32
N ILE A 63 -0.09 -12.94 11.18
CA ILE A 63 1.20 -13.63 11.00
C ILE A 63 2.41 -12.70 11.22
N ILE A 64 2.21 -11.40 11.53
CA ILE A 64 3.32 -10.47 11.83
C ILE A 64 4.29 -11.06 12.87
N PRO A 65 3.85 -11.65 13.99
CA PRO A 65 4.79 -12.20 14.98
C PRO A 65 5.67 -13.32 14.42
N GLU A 66 5.12 -14.17 13.54
CA GLU A 66 5.87 -15.25 12.89
C GLU A 66 6.87 -14.70 11.88
N VAL A 67 6.47 -13.68 11.11
CA VAL A 67 7.34 -12.96 10.17
C VAL A 67 8.47 -12.25 10.93
N ASP A 68 8.17 -11.57 12.03
CA ASP A 68 9.15 -10.88 12.87
C ASP A 68 10.17 -11.84 13.49
N ALA A 69 9.73 -13.05 13.85
CA ALA A 69 10.63 -14.10 14.32
C ALA A 69 11.57 -14.55 13.19
N ALA A 70 11.03 -14.86 12.01
CA ALA A 70 11.82 -15.28 10.85
C ALA A 70 12.81 -14.20 10.37
N VAL A 71 12.44 -12.91 10.40
CA VAL A 71 13.34 -11.81 10.02
C VAL A 71 14.56 -11.72 10.94
N LYS A 72 14.44 -12.06 12.24
CA LYS A 72 15.56 -12.06 13.18
C LYS A 72 16.52 -13.23 13.00
N GLU A 73 16.13 -14.26 12.26
CA GLU A 73 16.98 -15.41 11.95
C GLU A 73 17.95 -15.14 10.79
N PHE A 74 17.79 -14.00 10.10
CA PHE A 74 18.67 -13.52 9.02
C PHE A 74 19.31 -12.18 9.38
#